data_AF-X1NSA4-F1
#
_entry.id   AF-X1NSA4-F1
#
_cell.length_a   1.000
_cell.length_b   1.000
_cell.length_c   1.000
_cell.angle_alpha   90.00
_cell.angle_beta   90.00
_cell.angle_gamma   90.00
#
_symmetry.space_group_name_H-M   'P 1'
#
loop_
_entity.id
_entity.type
_entity.pdbx_description
1 polymer ?
#
loop_
_entity_poly.entity_id
_entity_poly.type
_entity_poly.pdbx_seq_one_letter_code
_entity_poly.pdbx_strand_id
1 'polypeptide(L)' 'MDEHTGALTVAEACESVALPRATYYRSKTTPEVTPRRQSHRRLTDLERQQVLETLTSERFCDQSVRQVWAQLLDEG' A
#
# COMPACT_ATOMS: atom_id res chain seq x y z
N MET A 1 7.03 -32.98 28.40
CA MET A 1 8.26 -32.19 28.18
C MET A 1 8.71 -32.53 26.78
N ASP A 2 8.23 -31.79 25.79
CA ASP A 2 8.45 -32.10 24.38
C ASP A 2 9.92 -31.95 24.00
N GLU A 3 10.56 -33.10 23.97
CA GLU A 3 11.92 -33.35 23.52
C GLU A 3 12.02 -33.04 22.01
N HIS A 4 12.51 -31.84 21.67
CA HIS A 4 12.77 -31.45 20.29
C HIS A 4 14.14 -32.00 19.84
N THR A 5 14.22 -33.33 19.73
CA THR A 5 15.43 -34.04 19.30
C THR A 5 15.43 -34.19 17.79
N GLY A 6 16.20 -33.32 17.14
CA GLY A 6 16.49 -33.37 15.70
C GLY A 6 16.36 -32.00 15.07
N ALA A 7 17.49 -31.38 14.72
CA ALA A 7 17.46 -30.16 13.92
C ALA A 7 16.80 -30.49 12.57
N LEU A 8 15.54 -30.06 12.39
CA LEU A 8 14.82 -30.20 11.13
C LEU A 8 15.59 -29.48 10.03
N THR A 9 15.63 -30.08 8.85
CA THR A 9 16.08 -29.38 7.66
C THR A 9 15.12 -28.24 7.33
N VAL A 10 15.62 -27.22 6.62
CA VAL A 10 14.77 -26.13 6.11
C VAL A 10 13.60 -26.68 5.29
N ALA A 11 13.82 -27.79 4.59
CA ALA A 11 12.82 -28.45 3.78
C ALA A 11 11.63 -28.99 4.60
N GLU A 12 11.92 -29.71 5.67
CA GLU A 12 10.91 -30.28 6.59
C GLU A 12 10.21 -29.18 7.37
N ALA A 13 10.95 -28.17 7.83
CA ALA A 13 10.38 -27.02 8.50
C ALA A 13 9.37 -26.29 7.60
N CYS A 14 9.74 -26.01 6.34
CA CYS A 14 8.84 -25.37 5.37
C CYS A 14 7.60 -26.21 5.06
N GLU A 15 7.75 -27.53 4.93
CA GLU A 15 6.65 -28.45 4.66
C GLU A 15 5.64 -28.53 5.83
N SER A 16 6.14 -28.55 7.07
CA SER A 16 5.30 -28.59 8.28
C SER A 16 4.33 -27.40 8.40
N VAL A 17 4.68 -26.26 7.81
CA VAL A 17 3.87 -25.03 7.81
C VAL A 17 3.26 -24.72 6.44
N ALA A 18 3.31 -25.66 5.49
CA ALA A 18 2.83 -25.49 4.12
C ALA A 18 3.40 -24.23 3.42
N LEU A 19 4.64 -23.86 3.73
CA LEU A 19 5.33 -22.71 3.14
C LEU A 19 6.20 -23.15 1.97
N PRO A 20 6.13 -22.50 0.79
CA PRO A 20 7.10 -22.74 -0.27
C PRO A 20 8.52 -22.36 0.19
N ARG A 21 9.49 -23.26 0.01
CA ARG A 21 10.92 -23.02 0.36
C ARG A 21 11.46 -21.70 -0.19
N ALA A 22 11.02 -21.32 -1.39
CA ALA A 22 11.40 -20.05 -2.02
C ALA A 22 10.96 -18.82 -1.21
N THR A 23 9.82 -18.87 -0.52
CA THR A 23 9.36 -17.78 0.34
C THR A 23 10.24 -17.65 1.59
N TYR A 24 10.63 -18.76 2.22
CA TYR A 24 11.57 -18.76 3.34
C TYR A 24 12.93 -18.17 2.98
N TYR A 25 13.49 -18.53 1.82
CA TYR A 25 14.77 -17.95 1.38
C TYR A 25 14.62 -16.48 0.98
N ARG A 26 13.53 -16.09 0.29
CA ARG A 26 13.23 -14.68 -0.02
C ARG A 26 13.06 -13.82 1.22
N SER A 27 12.49 -14.34 2.31
CA SER A 27 12.35 -13.58 3.57
C SER A 27 13.66 -13.41 4.32
N LYS A 28 14.65 -14.28 4.08
CA LYS A 28 16.01 -14.12 4.63
C LYS A 28 16.86 -13.10 3.90
N THR A 29 16.51 -12.79 2.66
CA THR A 29 17.10 -11.68 1.91
C THR A 29 16.28 -10.43 2.20
N THR A 30 16.86 -9.40 2.80
CA THR A 30 16.20 -8.09 2.86
C THR A 30 16.17 -7.52 1.44
N PRO A 31 15.02 -7.44 0.76
CA PRO A 31 14.98 -6.76 -0.53
C PRO A 31 15.29 -5.28 -0.28
N GLU A 32 16.13 -4.71 -1.14
CA GLU A 32 16.29 -3.26 -1.14
C GLU A 32 14.92 -2.63 -1.42
N VAL A 33 14.42 -1.84 -0.46
CA VAL A 33 13.13 -1.16 -0.60
C VAL A 33 13.31 -0.06 -1.62
N THR A 34 13.13 -0.41 -2.89
CA THR A 34 13.12 0.57 -3.96
C THR A 34 11.82 1.36 -3.88
N PRO A 35 11.87 2.70 -3.85
CA PRO A 35 10.67 3.49 -3.88
C PRO A 35 9.93 3.20 -5.18
N ARG A 36 8.62 2.98 -5.08
CA ARG A 36 7.78 2.77 -6.27
C ARG A 36 7.90 3.97 -7.18
N ARG A 37 8.10 3.72 -8.48
CA ARG A 37 8.11 4.78 -9.48
C ARG A 37 6.79 5.54 -9.43
N GLN A 38 6.90 6.85 -9.35
CA GLN A 38 5.75 7.73 -9.37
C GLN A 38 5.16 7.78 -10.78
N SER A 39 3.83 7.76 -10.88
CA SER A 39 3.15 7.89 -12.18
C SER A 39 3.39 9.28 -12.76
N HIS A 40 3.57 9.36 -14.08
CA HIS A 40 3.66 10.62 -14.81
C HIS A 40 2.39 11.48 -14.71
N ARG A 41 1.25 10.88 -14.35
CA ARG A 41 -0.03 11.56 -14.15
C ARG A 41 -0.30 11.90 -12.68
N ARG A 42 0.67 11.68 -11.78
CA ARG A 42 0.47 12.02 -10.38
C ARG A 42 0.46 13.54 -10.24
N LEU A 43 -0.50 14.06 -9.48
CA LEU A 43 -0.46 15.44 -9.02
C LEU A 43 0.84 15.71 -8.25
N THR A 44 1.37 16.90 -8.45
CA THR A 44 2.38 17.49 -7.59
C THR A 44 1.81 17.70 -6.18
N ASP A 45 2.69 17.87 -5.20
CA ASP A 45 2.26 18.08 -3.83
C ASP A 45 1.48 19.39 -3.67
N LEU A 46 1.82 20.41 -4.48
CA LEU A 46 1.09 21.68 -4.55
C LEU A 46 -0.33 21.49 -5.09
N GLU A 47 -0.49 20.81 -6.23
CA GLU A 47 -1.81 20.53 -6.82
C GLU A 47 -2.67 19.71 -5.86
N ARG A 48 -2.06 18.73 -5.18
CA ARG A 48 -2.75 17.93 -4.16
C ARG A 48 -3.25 18.82 -3.00
N GLN A 49 -2.42 19.77 -2.55
CA GLN A 49 -2.82 20.69 -1.49
C GLN A 49 -3.99 21.58 -1.92
N GLN A 50 -3.97 22.10 -3.15
CA GLN A 50 -5.06 22.92 -3.69
C GLN A 50 -6.38 22.15 -3.80
N VAL A 51 -6.32 20.89 -4.24
CA VAL A 51 -7.50 20.01 -4.27
C VAL A 51 -8.05 19.80 -2.86
N LEU A 52 -7.18 19.53 -1.89
CA LEU A 52 -7.61 19.35 -0.50
C LEU A 52 -8.26 20.62 0.05
N GLU A 53 -7.62 21.77 -0.11
CA GLU A 53 -8.15 23.06 0.34
C GLU A 53 -9.54 23.34 -0.25
N THR A 54 -9.70 23.10 -1.56
CA THR A 54 -11.00 23.24 -2.23
C THR A 54 -12.05 22.31 -1.62
N LEU A 55 -11.74 21.02 -1.50
CA LEU A 55 -12.68 20.02 -0.95
C LEU A 55 -13.01 20.27 0.52
N THR A 56 -12.12 20.91 1.28
CA THR A 56 -12.34 21.24 2.71
C THR A 56 -12.91 22.63 2.96
N SER A 57 -13.17 23.41 1.90
CA SER A 57 -13.74 24.75 2.04
C SER A 57 -15.17 24.70 2.59
N GLU A 58 -15.62 25.79 3.23
CA GLU A 58 -16.97 25.90 3.79
C GLU A 58 -18.06 25.65 2.73
N ARG A 59 -17.79 25.99 1.48
CA ARG A 59 -18.70 25.78 0.35
C ARG A 59 -19.05 24.31 0.12
N PHE A 60 -18.11 23.40 0.43
CA PHE A 60 -18.21 21.98 0.08
C PHE A 60 -18.17 21.05 1.30
N CYS A 61 -18.17 21.59 2.53
CA CYS A 61 -17.97 20.83 3.77
C CYS A 61 -18.98 19.68 3.97
N ASP A 62 -20.23 19.84 3.50
CA ASP A 62 -21.31 18.86 3.61
C ASP A 62 -21.51 18.01 2.33
N GLN A 63 -20.66 18.18 1.32
CA GLN A 63 -20.79 17.50 0.04
C GLN A 63 -19.79 16.35 -0.10
N SER A 64 -20.22 15.27 -0.76
CA SER A 64 -19.29 14.22 -1.17
C SER A 64 -18.41 14.68 -2.33
N VAL A 65 -17.20 14.12 -2.44
CA VAL A 65 -16.25 14.44 -3.53
C VAL A 65 -16.88 14.33 -4.92
N ARG A 66 -17.78 13.35 -5.13
CA ARG A 66 -18.50 13.20 -6.41
C ARG A 66 -19.44 14.37 -6.68
N GLN A 67 -20.16 14.86 -5.67
CA GLN A 67 -21.06 16.01 -5.81
C GLN A 67 -20.29 17.29 -6.09
N VAL A 68 -19.20 17.53 -5.36
CA VAL A 68 -18.32 18.68 -5.61
C VAL A 68 -17.80 18.67 -7.05
N TRP A 69 -17.31 17.50 -7.51
CA TRP A 69 -16.82 17.36 -8.88
C TRP A 69 -17.90 17.61 -9.93
N ALA A 70 -19.11 17.08 -9.75
CA ALA A 70 -20.22 17.33 -10.68
C ALA A 70 -20.59 18.82 -10.70
N GLN A 71 -20.72 19.44 -9.53
CA GLN A 71 -21.03 20.86 -9.41
C GLN A 71 -19.96 21.74 -10.07
N LEU A 72 -18.67 21.48 -9.84
CA LEU A 72 -17.58 22.23 -10.48
C LEU A 72 -17.58 22.07 -12.00
N LEU A 73 -17.95 20.89 -12.51
CA LEU A 73 -18.08 20.68 -13.96
C LEU A 73 -19.28 21.41 -14.56
N ASP A 74 -20.39 21.49 -13.83
CA ASP A 74 -21.59 22.18 -14.28
C ASP A 74 -21.39 23.71 -14.28
N GLU A 75 -20.50 24.25 -13.43
CA GLU A 75 -20.22 25.68 -13.29
C GLU A 75 -19.23 26.25 -14.32
N GLY A 76 -18.29 25.43 -14.84
CA GLY A 76 -17.35 25.81 -15.91
C GLY A 76 -16.24 26.78 -15.49
#